data_AF-A0A5E4HYN5-F1
#
_entry.id   AF-A0A5E4HYN5-F1
#
_cell.length_a   1.000
_cell.length_b   1.000
_cell.length_c   1.000
_cell.angle_alpha   90.00
_cell.angle_beta   90.00
_cell.angle_gamma   90.00
#
_symmetry.space_group_name_H-M   'P 1'
#
loop_
_entity.id
_entity.type
_entity.pdbx_description
1 polymer ?
#
loop_
_entity_poly.entity_id
_entity_poly.type
_entity_poly.pdbx_seq_one_letter_code
_entity_poly.pdbx_strand_id
1 'polypeptide(L)'
;MYQEILQKMGLGANEAKVYEAMLNLGLAGANKIALEAKIQRRNTYDTLKQLREKGLCSEIVEEGVRKFKAIHPQRLMDIVKEEESALQEALPGMVDRFESIEPVEQTIVYKGIESVKNLYWDMIREGKDLWVLGGRGNWLDSRWKYFLPKMERERLKKGIKYRHLFYNELKDPKHPNHEITKMLKNNQYRFLPKGFTSTCSIEIYGNRVASMYWGEEPLVVVIISDKIAEGYKKYFEFMWQHGEKGNV
;
A
#
# COMPACT_ATOMS: atom_id res chain seq x y z
N MET A 1 -1.80 -8.89 20.10
CA MET A 1 -0.86 -7.78 20.22
C MET A 1 -1.23 -6.72 19.20
N TYR A 2 -1.71 -5.56 19.66
CA TYR A 2 -2.18 -4.47 18.80
C TYR A 2 -1.12 -3.38 18.59
N GLN A 3 0.05 -3.50 19.22
CA GLN A 3 1.07 -2.44 19.24
C GLN A 3 1.55 -2.05 17.84
N GLU A 4 1.75 -3.01 16.94
CA GLU A 4 2.19 -2.72 15.57
C GLU A 4 1.19 -1.85 14.81
N ILE A 5 -0.12 -2.14 14.90
CA ILE A 5 -1.12 -1.35 14.20
C ILE A 5 -1.28 0.03 14.83
N LEU A 6 -1.25 0.13 16.16
CA LEU A 6 -1.29 1.40 16.88
C LEU A 6 -0.10 2.29 16.50
N GLN A 7 1.09 1.72 16.39
CA GLN A 7 2.28 2.46 15.96
C GLN A 7 2.18 2.91 14.49
N LYS A 8 1.63 2.07 13.60
CA LYS A 8 1.35 2.46 12.22
C LYS A 8 0.31 3.58 12.11
N MET A 9 -0.54 3.75 13.12
CA MET A 9 -1.48 4.88 13.24
C MET A 9 -0.84 6.14 13.87
N GLY A 10 0.48 6.15 14.08
CA GLY A 10 1.19 7.33 14.61
C GLY A 10 1.26 7.40 16.14
N LEU A 11 0.92 6.32 16.87
CA LEU A 11 1.24 6.24 18.29
C LEU A 11 2.72 5.90 18.48
N GLY A 12 3.37 6.55 19.45
CA GLY A 12 4.70 6.16 19.90
C GLY A 12 4.71 4.77 20.54
N ALA A 13 5.89 4.16 20.65
CA ALA A 13 6.03 2.81 21.21
C ALA A 13 5.46 2.68 22.64
N ASN A 14 5.65 3.70 23.49
CA ASN A 14 5.08 3.71 24.84
C ASN A 14 3.57 3.96 24.83
N GLU A 15 3.06 4.84 23.97
CA GLU A 15 1.62 5.09 23.80
C GLU A 15 0.88 3.80 23.41
N ALA A 16 1.42 3.05 22.44
CA ALA A 16 0.85 1.79 22.00
C ALA A 16 0.79 0.75 23.14
N LYS A 17 1.86 0.61 23.93
CA LYS A 17 1.92 -0.30 25.08
C LYS A 17 0.94 0.11 26.19
N VAL A 18 0.89 1.39 26.53
CA VAL A 18 0.00 1.91 27.58
C VAL A 18 -1.47 1.80 27.17
N TYR A 19 -1.77 2.09 25.91
CA TYR A 19 -3.13 1.93 25.39
C TYR A 19 -3.58 0.46 25.45
N GLU A 20 -2.74 -0.48 25.00
CA GLU A 20 -3.04 -1.92 25.10
C GLU A 20 -3.19 -2.38 26.56
N ALA A 21 -2.33 -1.91 27.48
CA ALA A 21 -2.47 -2.20 28.90
C ALA A 21 -3.79 -1.70 29.49
N MET A 22 -4.25 -0.51 29.10
CA MET A 22 -5.56 0.00 29.52
C MET A 22 -6.72 -0.81 28.95
N LEU A 23 -6.60 -1.36 27.73
CA LEU A 23 -7.62 -2.26 27.18
C LEU A 23 -7.75 -3.56 28.01
N ASN A 24 -6.63 -4.09 28.49
CA ASN A 24 -6.62 -5.30 29.32
C ASN A 24 -7.14 -5.05 30.74
N LEU A 25 -6.74 -3.91 31.34
CA LEU A 25 -7.00 -3.60 32.74
C LEU A 25 -8.36 -2.93 32.99
N GLY A 26 -8.93 -2.26 31.98
CA GLY A 26 -10.09 -1.39 32.17
C GLY A 26 -9.73 -0.11 32.94
N LEU A 27 -10.49 0.18 34.01
CA LEU A 27 -10.23 1.33 34.88
C LEU A 27 -9.13 1.01 35.90
N ALA A 28 -7.97 1.65 35.78
CA ALA A 28 -6.81 1.35 36.62
C ALA A 28 -5.97 2.58 36.96
N GLY A 29 -5.28 2.55 38.11
CA GLY A 29 -4.30 3.57 38.46
C GLY A 29 -3.03 3.47 37.61
N ALA A 30 -2.31 4.60 37.45
CA ALA A 30 -1.10 4.69 36.62
C ALA A 30 -0.04 3.63 36.96
N ASN A 31 0.11 3.25 38.23
CA ASN A 31 1.08 2.21 38.64
C ASN A 31 0.77 0.83 38.06
N LYS A 32 -0.51 0.44 38.06
CA LYS A 32 -0.94 -0.86 37.54
C LYS A 32 -0.77 -0.90 36.02
N ILE A 33 -1.10 0.20 35.36
CA ILE A 33 -0.90 0.39 33.93
C ILE A 33 0.59 0.32 33.57
N ALA A 34 1.46 0.99 34.32
CA ALA A 34 2.90 0.96 34.09
C ALA A 34 3.48 -0.46 34.17
N LEU A 35 3.02 -1.25 35.15
CA LEU A 35 3.44 -2.63 35.34
C LEU A 35 3.00 -3.53 34.17
N GLU A 36 1.73 -3.45 33.79
CA GLU A 36 1.17 -4.20 32.67
C GLU A 36 1.83 -3.83 31.33
N ALA A 37 2.01 -2.54 31.07
CA ALA A 37 2.67 -2.02 29.88
C ALA A 37 4.20 -2.27 29.87
N LYS A 38 4.77 -2.69 31.00
CA LYS A 38 6.22 -2.86 31.21
C LYS A 38 7.01 -1.59 30.86
N ILE A 39 6.53 -0.44 31.34
CA ILE A 39 7.20 0.86 31.17
C ILE A 39 7.47 1.53 32.52
N GLN A 40 8.44 2.44 32.55
CA GLN A 40 8.76 3.18 33.76
C GLN A 40 7.59 4.11 34.16
N ARG A 41 7.34 4.22 35.46
CA ARG A 41 6.27 5.04 36.03
C ARG A 41 6.33 6.50 35.59
N ARG A 42 7.55 7.08 35.52
CA ARG A 42 7.75 8.47 35.05
C ARG A 42 7.18 8.67 33.64
N ASN A 43 7.52 7.78 32.71
CA ASN A 43 7.05 7.84 31.34
C ASN A 43 5.55 7.53 31.20
N THR A 44 4.96 6.82 32.17
CA THR A 44 3.55 6.43 32.12
C THR A 44 2.63 7.64 32.25
N TYR A 45 2.92 8.58 33.16
CA TYR A 45 2.09 9.77 33.33
C TYR A 45 2.11 10.67 32.09
N ASP A 46 3.29 10.89 31.50
CA ASP A 46 3.42 11.66 30.27
C ASP A 46 2.69 10.97 29.10
N THR A 47 2.82 9.65 29.00
CA THR A 47 2.13 8.86 27.97
C THR A 47 0.60 8.90 28.14
N LEU A 48 0.10 8.79 29.36
CA LEU A 48 -1.34 8.90 29.66
C LEU A 48 -1.87 10.30 29.31
N LYS A 49 -1.08 11.35 29.58
CA LYS A 49 -1.41 12.72 29.18
C LYS A 49 -1.51 12.85 27.65
N GLN A 50 -0.51 12.35 26.91
CA GLN A 50 -0.51 12.36 25.44
C GLN A 50 -1.70 11.59 24.85
N LEU A 51 -1.98 10.38 25.37
CA LEU A 51 -3.14 9.60 24.94
C LEU A 51 -4.46 10.32 25.24
N ARG A 52 -4.54 11.08 26.33
CA ARG A 52 -5.73 11.91 26.66
C ARG A 52 -5.87 13.08 25.69
N GLU A 53 -4.78 13.77 25.35
CA GLU A 53 -4.77 14.84 24.34
C GLU A 53 -5.19 14.33 22.95
N LYS A 54 -4.84 13.09 22.62
CA LYS A 54 -5.30 12.38 21.41
C LYS A 54 -6.74 11.83 21.51
N GLY A 55 -7.43 12.02 22.65
CA GLY A 55 -8.78 11.51 22.87
C GLY A 55 -8.89 9.99 23.03
N LEU A 56 -7.80 9.31 23.39
CA LEU A 56 -7.70 7.85 23.53
C LEU A 56 -7.71 7.38 25.00
N CYS A 57 -7.66 8.30 25.97
CA CYS A 57 -7.67 8.00 27.39
C CYS A 57 -8.64 8.93 28.14
N SER A 58 -9.39 8.39 29.10
CA SER A 58 -10.16 9.14 30.09
C SER A 58 -9.52 9.04 31.48
N GLU A 59 -9.58 10.12 32.25
CA GLU A 59 -9.16 10.19 33.66
C GLU A 59 -10.39 10.34 34.55
N ILE A 60 -10.48 9.53 35.60
CA ILE A 60 -11.53 9.56 36.62
C ILE A 60 -10.85 9.69 37.98
N VAL A 61 -11.36 10.57 38.84
CA VAL A 61 -10.91 10.70 40.22
C VAL A 61 -11.90 9.98 41.13
N GLU A 62 -11.44 8.93 41.79
CA GLU A 62 -12.24 8.12 42.73
C GLU A 62 -11.50 8.08 44.06
N GLU A 63 -12.14 8.51 45.15
CA GLU A 63 -11.55 8.58 46.50
C GLU A 63 -10.22 9.36 46.57
N GLY A 64 -10.10 10.43 45.77
CA GLY A 64 -8.88 11.24 45.69
C GLY A 64 -7.75 10.62 44.84
N VAL A 65 -7.96 9.42 44.28
CA VAL A 65 -6.98 8.72 43.44
C VAL A 65 -7.37 8.82 41.97
N ARG A 66 -6.41 9.22 41.13
CA ARG A 66 -6.57 9.25 39.67
C ARG A 66 -6.49 7.85 39.07
N LYS A 67 -7.55 7.44 38.40
CA LYS A 67 -7.63 6.21 37.59
C LYS A 67 -7.82 6.59 36.13
N PHE A 68 -7.35 5.73 35.25
CA PHE A 68 -7.34 5.93 33.82
C PHE A 68 -7.98 4.74 33.13
N LYS A 69 -8.62 4.99 31.99
CA LYS A 69 -9.24 3.97 31.16
C LYS A 69 -9.06 4.35 29.70
N ALA A 70 -8.89 3.35 28.83
CA ALA A 70 -8.93 3.56 27.39
C ALA A 70 -10.34 4.02 26.97
N ILE A 71 -10.41 5.02 26.09
CA ILE A 71 -11.64 5.31 25.35
C ILE A 71 -11.94 4.11 24.44
N HIS A 72 -13.23 3.92 24.12
CA HIS A 72 -13.68 2.83 23.26
C HIS A 72 -12.83 2.75 21.96
N PRO A 73 -12.29 1.57 21.58
CA PRO A 73 -11.36 1.45 20.45
C PRO A 73 -11.87 1.98 19.11
N GLN A 74 -13.19 2.05 18.93
CA GLN A 74 -13.80 2.69 17.76
C GLN A 74 -13.31 4.14 17.54
N ARG A 75 -12.93 4.84 18.62
CA ARG A 75 -12.38 6.21 18.53
C ARG A 75 -11.13 6.29 17.65
N LEU A 76 -10.31 5.24 17.58
CA LEU A 76 -9.16 5.17 16.67
C LEU A 76 -9.59 5.35 15.21
N MET A 77 -10.71 4.73 14.82
CA MET A 77 -11.25 4.87 13.47
C MET A 77 -11.87 6.26 13.25
N ASP A 78 -12.51 6.82 14.27
CA ASP A 78 -13.10 8.16 14.18
C ASP A 78 -12.02 9.23 13.95
N ILE A 79 -10.88 9.12 14.65
CA ILE A 79 -9.71 10.00 14.43
C ILE A 79 -9.22 9.90 12.99
N VAL A 80 -9.07 8.68 12.45
CA VAL A 80 -8.62 8.48 11.05
C VAL A 80 -9.60 9.11 10.06
N LYS A 81 -10.91 9.04 10.33
CA LYS A 81 -11.94 9.66 9.46
C LYS A 81 -11.95 11.18 9.56
N GLU A 82 -11.69 11.74 10.74
CA GLU A 82 -11.54 13.18 10.95
C GLU A 82 -10.33 13.70 10.15
N GLU A 83 -9.19 13.02 10.25
CA GLU A 83 -7.98 13.33 9.47
C GLU A 83 -8.20 13.15 7.96
N GLU A 84 -8.88 12.08 7.55
CA GLU A 84 -9.24 11.84 6.13
C GLU A 84 -10.10 12.99 5.59
N SER A 85 -11.11 13.44 6.34
CA SER A 85 -11.99 14.55 5.93
C SER A 85 -11.20 15.85 5.80
N ALA A 86 -10.33 16.18 6.77
CA ALA A 86 -9.49 17.37 6.70
C ALA A 86 -8.53 17.33 5.52
N LEU A 87 -7.96 16.16 5.23
CA LEU A 87 -7.10 15.97 4.07
C LEU A 87 -7.89 16.10 2.76
N GLN A 88 -9.10 15.54 2.66
CA GLN A 88 -9.94 15.66 1.47
C GLN A 88 -10.27 17.12 1.12
N GLU A 89 -10.41 17.98 2.13
CA GLU A 89 -10.64 19.41 1.93
C GLU A 89 -9.39 20.15 1.43
N ALA A 90 -8.21 19.83 1.99
CA ALA A 90 -6.96 20.49 1.63
C ALA A 90 -6.28 19.94 0.35
N LEU A 91 -6.53 18.66 0.02
CA LEU A 91 -5.83 17.93 -1.02
C LEU A 91 -5.96 18.56 -2.43
N PRO A 92 -7.14 19.04 -2.88
CA PRO A 92 -7.27 19.64 -4.21
C PRO A 92 -6.27 20.79 -4.43
N GLY A 93 -6.16 21.71 -3.46
CA GLY A 93 -5.21 22.82 -3.56
C GLY A 93 -3.74 22.40 -3.52
N MET A 94 -3.42 21.26 -2.90
CA MET A 94 -2.07 20.69 -2.97
C MET A 94 -1.78 20.07 -4.33
N VAL A 95 -2.76 19.35 -4.91
CA VAL A 95 -2.65 18.73 -6.24
C VAL A 95 -2.49 19.80 -7.31
N ASP A 96 -3.34 20.83 -7.30
CA ASP A 96 -3.27 21.92 -8.28
C ASP A 96 -1.89 22.59 -8.30
N ARG A 97 -1.33 22.86 -7.10
CA ARG A 97 0.02 23.44 -6.97
C ARG A 97 1.09 22.50 -7.49
N PHE A 98 1.00 21.22 -7.17
CA PHE A 98 1.94 20.21 -7.63
C PHE A 98 1.93 20.09 -9.16
N GLU A 99 0.76 19.91 -9.76
CA GLU A 99 0.63 19.74 -11.21
C GLU A 99 1.02 21.00 -12.00
N SER A 100 0.86 22.21 -11.43
CA SER A 100 1.21 23.46 -12.11
C SER A 100 2.71 23.67 -12.38
N ILE A 101 3.58 22.95 -11.67
CA ILE A 101 5.04 23.08 -11.78
C ILE A 101 5.72 21.83 -12.35
N GLU A 102 4.97 20.74 -12.50
CA GLU A 102 5.50 19.45 -12.96
C GLU A 102 5.83 19.50 -14.47
N PRO A 103 7.03 19.06 -14.88
CA PRO A 103 7.36 18.95 -16.29
C PRO A 103 6.44 17.95 -17.02
N VAL A 104 6.05 18.33 -18.24
CA VAL A 104 5.21 17.53 -19.14
C VAL A 104 5.87 16.20 -19.51
N GLU A 105 7.19 16.20 -19.73
CA GLU A 105 7.99 15.00 -19.96
C GLU A 105 9.08 14.88 -18.90
N GLN A 106 9.19 13.71 -18.29
CA GLN A 106 10.13 13.47 -17.18
C GLN A 106 10.38 11.99 -16.92
N THR A 107 11.37 11.73 -16.06
CA THR A 107 11.69 10.41 -15.55
C THR A 107 11.63 10.40 -14.04
N ILE A 108 10.90 9.44 -13.46
CA ILE A 108 10.75 9.26 -12.02
C ILE A 108 11.37 7.92 -11.62
N VAL A 109 12.13 7.90 -10.51
CA VAL A 109 12.70 6.68 -9.95
C VAL A 109 12.02 6.35 -8.63
N TYR A 110 11.41 5.17 -8.55
CA TYR A 110 10.82 4.63 -7.33
C TYR A 110 11.74 3.54 -6.77
N LYS A 111 12.08 3.65 -5.48
CA LYS A 111 12.90 2.65 -4.77
C LYS A 111 12.18 2.18 -3.51
N GLY A 112 12.12 0.86 -3.33
CA GLY A 112 11.46 0.22 -2.19
C GLY A 112 9.94 0.02 -2.38
N ILE A 113 9.39 -0.86 -1.53
CA ILE A 113 8.01 -1.35 -1.68
C ILE A 113 6.94 -0.27 -1.55
N GLU A 114 7.11 0.69 -0.64
CA GLU A 114 6.13 1.78 -0.44
C GLU A 114 6.11 2.73 -1.65
N SER A 115 7.27 3.01 -2.25
CA SER A 115 7.37 3.79 -3.48
C SER A 115 6.65 3.08 -4.64
N VAL A 116 6.76 1.76 -4.74
CA VAL A 116 6.03 1.00 -5.77
C VAL A 116 4.52 0.97 -5.50
N LYS A 117 4.07 0.93 -4.24
CA LYS A 117 2.63 1.09 -3.93
C LYS A 117 2.09 2.44 -4.45
N ASN A 118 2.88 3.51 -4.38
CA ASN A 118 2.50 4.80 -4.94
C ASN A 118 2.38 4.76 -6.47
N LEU A 119 3.28 4.06 -7.17
CA LEU A 119 3.17 3.82 -8.61
C LEU A 119 1.85 3.13 -8.97
N TYR A 120 1.45 2.10 -8.24
CA TYR A 120 0.17 1.44 -8.51
C TYR A 120 -1.03 2.36 -8.23
N TRP A 121 -0.98 3.20 -7.20
CA TRP A 121 -2.02 4.22 -7.00
C TRP A 121 -2.04 5.27 -8.11
N ASP A 122 -0.89 5.63 -8.66
CA ASP A 122 -0.77 6.48 -9.84
C ASP A 122 -1.50 5.86 -11.04
N MET A 123 -1.25 4.59 -11.34
CA MET A 123 -1.97 3.83 -12.38
C MET A 123 -3.50 3.86 -12.18
N ILE A 124 -3.95 3.69 -10.94
CA ILE A 124 -5.39 3.75 -10.62
C ILE A 124 -5.95 5.17 -10.75
N ARG A 125 -5.19 6.21 -10.39
CA ARG A 125 -5.61 7.61 -10.57
C ARG A 125 -5.77 7.96 -12.05
N GLU A 126 -4.78 7.62 -12.87
CA GLU A 126 -4.80 7.78 -14.34
C GLU A 126 -6.01 7.10 -14.99
N GLY A 127 -6.45 5.96 -14.45
CA GLY A 127 -7.70 5.34 -14.85
C GLY A 127 -7.67 4.74 -16.26
N LYS A 128 -6.49 4.48 -16.81
CA LYS A 128 -6.30 3.85 -18.12
C LYS A 128 -6.04 2.36 -17.98
N ASP A 129 -6.37 1.60 -19.02
CA ASP A 129 -6.00 0.19 -19.13
C ASP A 129 -4.47 0.03 -19.05
N LEU A 130 -4.05 -1.15 -18.58
CA LEU A 130 -2.66 -1.47 -18.33
C LEU A 130 -2.17 -2.62 -19.22
N TRP A 131 -1.03 -2.40 -19.85
CA TRP A 131 -0.31 -3.39 -20.63
C TRP A 131 0.97 -3.76 -19.90
N VAL A 132 1.11 -5.02 -19.52
CA VAL A 132 2.23 -5.51 -18.70
C VAL A 132 3.04 -6.51 -19.50
N LEU A 133 4.26 -6.16 -19.85
CA LEU A 133 5.23 -7.04 -20.50
C LEU A 133 6.18 -7.65 -19.47
N GLY A 134 6.38 -8.97 -19.53
CA GLY A 134 7.32 -9.66 -18.65
C GLY A 134 6.84 -9.76 -17.20
N GLY A 135 5.55 -9.99 -16.99
CA GLY A 135 5.03 -10.22 -15.64
C GLY A 135 5.71 -11.42 -14.96
N ARG A 136 6.02 -11.29 -13.67
CA ARG A 136 6.66 -12.34 -12.83
C ARG A 136 5.79 -12.86 -11.68
N GLY A 137 4.54 -12.38 -11.59
CA GLY A 137 3.61 -12.75 -10.51
C GLY A 137 3.93 -12.11 -9.16
N ASN A 138 4.58 -10.94 -9.18
CA ASN A 138 4.98 -10.17 -8.00
C ASN A 138 3.82 -9.83 -7.04
N TRP A 139 2.57 -9.89 -7.50
CA TRP A 139 1.38 -9.67 -6.68
C TRP A 139 1.12 -10.76 -5.63
N LEU A 140 1.74 -11.94 -5.77
CA LEU A 140 1.69 -13.00 -4.77
C LEU A 140 2.64 -12.75 -3.58
N ASP A 141 3.48 -11.72 -3.66
CA ASP A 141 4.38 -11.33 -2.57
C ASP A 141 3.59 -10.84 -1.34
N SER A 142 3.93 -11.36 -0.16
CA SER A 142 3.22 -11.09 1.09
C SER A 142 3.29 -9.62 1.52
N ARG A 143 4.27 -8.85 1.00
CA ARG A 143 4.37 -7.40 1.21
C ARG A 143 3.14 -6.63 0.68
N TRP A 144 2.35 -7.25 -0.19
CA TRP A 144 1.11 -6.71 -0.74
C TRP A 144 -0.15 -7.03 0.07
N LYS A 145 -0.09 -7.88 1.11
CA LYS A 145 -1.26 -8.49 1.79
C LYS A 145 -2.42 -7.54 2.07
N TYR A 146 -2.15 -6.34 2.58
CA TYR A 146 -3.18 -5.34 2.91
C TYR A 146 -3.44 -4.32 1.80
N PHE A 147 -2.49 -4.13 0.89
CA PHE A 147 -2.58 -3.14 -0.18
C PHE A 147 -3.39 -3.67 -1.37
N LEU A 148 -3.02 -4.86 -1.88
CA LEU A 148 -3.53 -5.38 -3.14
C LEU A 148 -5.05 -5.57 -3.15
N PRO A 149 -5.71 -6.09 -2.09
CA PRO A 149 -7.17 -6.18 -2.08
C PRO A 149 -7.88 -4.84 -2.19
N LYS A 150 -7.31 -3.78 -1.58
CA LYS A 150 -7.86 -2.41 -1.67
C LYS A 150 -7.63 -1.85 -3.08
N MET A 151 -6.42 -1.98 -3.61
CA MET A 151 -6.06 -1.51 -4.94
C MET A 151 -6.93 -2.18 -6.03
N GLU A 152 -7.08 -3.50 -5.99
CA GLU A 152 -7.89 -4.25 -6.95
C GLU A 152 -9.37 -3.87 -6.89
N ARG A 153 -9.91 -3.58 -5.70
CA ARG A 153 -11.27 -3.07 -5.56
C ARG A 153 -11.45 -1.74 -6.30
N GLU A 154 -10.53 -0.80 -6.10
CA GLU A 154 -10.60 0.52 -6.76
C GLU A 154 -10.39 0.40 -8.28
N ARG A 155 -9.49 -0.48 -8.72
CA ARG A 155 -9.31 -0.80 -10.14
C ARG A 155 -10.60 -1.29 -10.79
N LEU A 156 -11.25 -2.27 -10.16
CA LEU A 156 -12.48 -2.87 -10.67
C LEU A 156 -13.63 -1.85 -10.73
N LYS A 157 -13.75 -0.98 -9.72
CA LYS A 157 -14.72 0.13 -9.73
C LYS A 157 -14.51 1.08 -10.91
N LYS A 158 -13.26 1.35 -11.27
CA LYS A 158 -12.90 2.20 -12.43
C LYS A 158 -12.97 1.46 -13.77
N GLY A 159 -13.24 0.15 -13.79
CA GLY A 159 -13.31 -0.65 -15.02
C GLY A 159 -11.97 -0.83 -15.73
N ILE A 160 -10.85 -0.53 -15.07
CA ILE A 160 -9.50 -0.62 -15.63
C ILE A 160 -9.15 -2.09 -15.89
N LYS A 161 -8.72 -2.42 -17.11
CA LYS A 161 -8.38 -3.80 -17.52
C LYS A 161 -6.88 -4.00 -17.62
N TYR A 162 -6.44 -5.24 -17.40
CA TYR A 162 -5.07 -5.66 -17.65
C TYR A 162 -4.94 -6.56 -18.89
N ARG A 163 -3.82 -6.37 -19.59
CA ARG A 163 -3.26 -7.33 -20.56
C ARG A 163 -1.85 -7.71 -20.13
N HIS A 164 -1.68 -8.95 -19.66
CA HIS A 164 -0.39 -9.44 -19.16
C HIS A 164 0.29 -10.39 -20.16
N LEU A 165 1.56 -10.11 -20.47
CA LEU A 165 2.50 -11.07 -21.04
C LEU A 165 3.41 -11.57 -19.92
N PHE A 166 3.19 -12.80 -19.48
CA PHE A 166 4.01 -13.46 -18.47
C PHE A 166 5.22 -14.14 -19.09
N TYR A 167 6.31 -14.27 -18.34
CA TYR A 167 7.39 -15.16 -18.75
C TYR A 167 6.93 -16.63 -18.74
N ASN A 168 7.45 -17.43 -19.69
CA ASN A 168 7.01 -18.81 -19.89
C ASN A 168 7.21 -19.69 -18.63
N GLU A 169 8.21 -19.37 -17.81
CA GLU A 169 8.53 -20.08 -16.55
C GLU A 169 7.36 -20.15 -15.55
N LEU A 170 6.42 -19.19 -15.61
CA LEU A 170 5.21 -19.20 -14.78
C LEU A 170 4.22 -20.32 -15.14
N LYS A 171 4.40 -21.00 -16.29
CA LYS A 171 3.62 -22.19 -16.63
C LYS A 171 3.99 -23.41 -15.79
N ASP A 172 5.19 -23.46 -15.20
CA ASP A 172 5.62 -24.58 -14.38
C ASP A 172 4.87 -24.58 -13.03
N PRO A 173 4.11 -25.63 -12.68
CA PRO A 173 3.43 -25.75 -11.40
C PRO A 173 4.37 -25.68 -10.18
N LYS A 174 5.66 -25.93 -10.36
CA LYS A 174 6.68 -25.81 -9.30
C LYS A 174 7.16 -24.37 -9.09
N HIS A 175 6.85 -23.46 -10.00
CA HIS A 175 7.24 -22.06 -9.85
C HIS A 175 6.45 -21.41 -8.71
N PRO A 176 7.09 -20.68 -7.77
CA PRO A 176 6.42 -20.12 -6.59
C PRO A 176 5.25 -19.20 -6.94
N ASN A 177 5.35 -18.52 -8.08
CA ASN A 177 4.33 -17.60 -8.57
C ASN A 177 3.39 -18.19 -9.64
N HIS A 178 3.38 -19.51 -9.85
CA HIS A 178 2.52 -20.17 -10.85
C HIS A 178 1.05 -19.76 -10.74
N GLU A 179 0.59 -19.59 -9.50
CA GLU A 179 -0.80 -19.32 -9.16
C GLU A 179 -1.30 -17.91 -9.50
N ILE A 180 -0.44 -17.04 -10.07
CA ILE A 180 -0.81 -15.67 -10.42
C ILE A 180 -2.00 -15.63 -11.40
N THR A 181 -2.10 -16.61 -12.28
CA THR A 181 -3.17 -16.71 -13.29
C THR A 181 -4.56 -16.84 -12.66
N LYS A 182 -4.68 -17.44 -11.47
CA LYS A 182 -5.95 -17.52 -10.73
C LYS A 182 -6.47 -16.16 -10.29
N MET A 183 -5.58 -15.15 -10.18
CA MET A 183 -5.95 -13.77 -9.85
C MET A 183 -6.46 -12.99 -11.07
N LEU A 184 -6.32 -13.53 -12.28
CA LEU A 184 -6.59 -12.84 -13.53
C LEU A 184 -7.90 -13.26 -14.20
N LYS A 185 -8.86 -13.81 -13.45
CA LYS A 185 -10.14 -14.33 -13.98
C LYS A 185 -10.88 -13.37 -14.93
N ASN A 186 -10.71 -12.05 -14.75
CA ASN A 186 -11.35 -11.02 -15.57
C ASN A 186 -10.38 -10.24 -16.48
N ASN A 187 -9.13 -10.70 -16.61
CA ASN A 187 -8.08 -10.04 -17.38
C ASN A 187 -7.57 -10.96 -18.50
N GLN A 188 -6.97 -10.37 -19.52
CA GLN A 188 -6.35 -11.14 -20.59
C GLN A 188 -4.90 -11.40 -20.24
N TYR A 189 -4.44 -12.63 -20.44
CA TYR A 189 -3.03 -12.95 -20.33
C TYR A 189 -2.55 -13.92 -21.41
N ARG A 190 -1.27 -13.82 -21.72
CA ARG A 190 -0.51 -14.69 -22.61
C ARG A 190 0.87 -14.93 -21.98
N PHE A 191 1.59 -15.90 -22.53
CA PHE A 191 2.96 -16.19 -22.13
C PHE A 191 3.91 -15.89 -23.27
N LEU A 192 5.06 -15.30 -22.94
CA LEU A 192 6.17 -15.12 -23.87
C LEU A 192 6.75 -16.48 -24.27
N PRO A 193 7.39 -16.59 -25.44
CA PRO A 193 8.01 -17.84 -25.89
C PRO A 193 9.07 -18.37 -24.92
N LYS A 194 9.29 -19.69 -24.92
CA LYS A 194 10.42 -20.29 -24.20
C LYS A 194 11.74 -19.67 -24.66
N GLY A 195 12.66 -19.45 -23.72
CA GLY A 195 13.97 -18.84 -23.97
C GLY A 195 13.98 -17.31 -23.91
N PHE A 196 12.83 -16.64 -24.00
CA PHE A 196 12.74 -15.20 -23.76
C PHE A 196 12.38 -14.93 -22.29
N THR A 197 13.39 -14.56 -21.50
CA THR A 197 13.25 -14.16 -20.09
C THR A 197 14.10 -12.93 -19.81
N SER A 198 13.63 -12.07 -18.91
CA SER A 198 14.37 -10.90 -18.42
C SER A 198 14.00 -10.62 -16.96
N THR A 199 14.91 -10.03 -16.19
CA THR A 199 14.71 -9.73 -14.77
C THR A 199 13.71 -8.59 -14.53
N CYS A 200 13.38 -7.81 -15.56
CA CYS A 200 12.46 -6.69 -15.45
C CYS A 200 11.07 -6.99 -16.03
N SER A 201 10.05 -6.30 -15.52
CA SER A 201 8.77 -6.10 -16.19
C SER A 201 8.69 -4.68 -16.75
N ILE A 202 7.82 -4.49 -17.75
CA ILE A 202 7.45 -3.17 -18.26
C ILE A 202 5.94 -3.02 -18.12
N GLU A 203 5.49 -2.02 -17.38
CA GLU A 203 4.08 -1.62 -17.31
C GLU A 203 3.85 -0.34 -18.12
N ILE A 204 2.83 -0.35 -18.98
CA ILE A 204 2.46 0.79 -19.83
C ILE A 204 1.03 1.19 -19.49
N TYR A 205 0.80 2.48 -19.25
CA TYR A 205 -0.51 3.03 -18.93
C TYR A 205 -0.53 4.53 -19.24
N GLY A 206 -1.61 5.04 -19.82
CA GLY A 206 -1.68 6.45 -20.25
C GLY A 206 -0.47 6.84 -21.11
N ASN A 207 0.23 7.89 -20.69
CA ASN A 207 1.47 8.40 -21.29
C ASN A 207 2.74 7.92 -20.56
N ARG A 208 2.65 6.86 -19.73
CA ARG A 208 3.73 6.39 -18.86
C ARG A 208 4.20 5.00 -19.23
N VAL A 209 5.50 4.79 -19.11
CA VAL A 209 6.17 3.49 -19.21
C VAL A 209 7.02 3.27 -17.98
N ALA A 210 6.69 2.25 -17.19
CA ALA A 210 7.40 1.87 -15.98
C ALA A 210 8.22 0.61 -16.25
N SER A 211 9.54 0.67 -16.12
CA SER A 211 10.42 -0.51 -16.14
C SER A 211 10.77 -0.88 -14.70
N MET A 212 10.35 -2.07 -14.28
CA MET A 212 10.41 -2.53 -12.89
C MET A 212 11.33 -3.75 -12.76
N TYR A 213 12.26 -3.69 -11.79
CA TYR A 213 12.95 -4.85 -11.25
C TYR A 213 12.37 -5.18 -9.86
N TRP A 214 12.00 -6.44 -9.65
CA TRP A 214 11.42 -6.90 -8.39
C TRP A 214 12.44 -7.69 -7.57
N GLY A 215 12.84 -7.14 -6.42
CA GLY A 215 13.73 -7.78 -5.46
C GLY A 215 13.32 -7.48 -4.00
N GLU A 216 14.25 -7.68 -3.07
CA GLU A 216 14.08 -7.28 -1.67
C GLU A 216 13.76 -5.79 -1.55
N GLU A 217 14.44 -4.97 -2.35
CA GLU A 217 14.11 -3.57 -2.56
C GLU A 217 13.78 -3.35 -4.04
N PRO A 218 12.49 -3.28 -4.41
CA PRO A 218 12.08 -3.05 -5.80
C PRO A 218 12.61 -1.72 -6.34
N LEU A 219 12.96 -1.69 -7.62
CA LEU A 219 13.40 -0.49 -8.33
C LEU A 219 12.56 -0.31 -9.58
N VAL A 220 12.00 0.89 -9.76
CA VAL A 220 11.22 1.23 -10.96
C VAL A 220 11.71 2.54 -11.53
N VAL A 221 11.88 2.57 -12.85
CA VAL A 221 12.09 3.80 -13.62
C VAL A 221 10.84 4.03 -14.45
N VAL A 222 10.17 5.16 -14.23
CA VAL A 222 8.99 5.58 -14.97
C VAL A 222 9.38 6.70 -15.90
N ILE A 223 9.04 6.56 -17.18
CA ILE A 223 9.19 7.60 -18.19
C ILE A 223 7.79 8.12 -18.53
N ILE A 224 7.58 9.42 -18.38
CA ILE A 224 6.35 10.12 -18.73
C ILE A 224 6.58 10.81 -20.08
N SER A 225 5.98 10.28 -21.15
CA SER A 225 6.00 10.86 -22.51
C SER A 225 5.02 10.10 -23.39
N ASP A 226 4.11 10.81 -24.06
CA ASP A 226 3.13 10.23 -24.99
C ASP A 226 3.83 9.44 -26.11
N LYS A 227 4.91 10.00 -26.67
CA LYS A 227 5.65 9.41 -27.79
C LYS A 227 6.29 8.08 -27.39
N ILE A 228 6.86 8.02 -26.19
CA ILE A 228 7.49 6.80 -25.67
C ILE A 228 6.43 5.76 -25.34
N ALA A 229 5.34 6.15 -24.67
CA ALA A 229 4.23 5.25 -24.34
C ALA A 229 3.60 4.63 -25.60
N GLU A 230 3.36 5.41 -26.65
CA GLU A 230 2.87 4.90 -27.94
C GLU A 230 3.84 3.91 -28.59
N GLY A 231 5.15 4.21 -28.56
CA GLY A 231 6.20 3.31 -29.07
C GLY A 231 6.21 1.97 -28.34
N TYR A 232 6.22 2.00 -27.00
CA TYR A 232 6.19 0.80 -26.17
C TYR A 232 4.89 0.00 -26.34
N LYS A 233 3.76 0.66 -26.55
CA LYS A 233 2.49 -0.02 -26.85
C LYS A 233 2.56 -0.78 -28.17
N LYS A 234 3.21 -0.23 -29.20
CA LYS A 234 3.44 -0.96 -30.47
C LYS A 234 4.30 -2.21 -30.26
N TYR A 235 5.37 -2.12 -29.45
CA TYR A 235 6.17 -3.30 -29.08
C TYR A 235 5.36 -4.33 -28.31
N PHE A 236 4.53 -3.88 -27.36
CA PHE A 236 3.63 -4.76 -26.63
C PHE A 236 2.68 -5.49 -27.58
N GLU A 237 2.01 -4.79 -28.50
CA GLU A 237 1.05 -5.42 -29.43
C GLU A 237 1.73 -6.46 -30.33
N PHE A 238 2.94 -6.16 -30.82
CA PHE A 238 3.73 -7.13 -31.57
C PHE A 238 4.02 -8.37 -30.74
N MET A 239 4.54 -8.22 -29.52
CA MET A 239 4.83 -9.35 -28.63
C MET A 239 3.56 -10.10 -28.21
N TRP A 240 2.43 -9.39 -28.06
CA TRP A 240 1.15 -9.97 -27.73
C TRP A 240 0.68 -10.94 -28.81
N GLN A 241 0.78 -10.55 -30.08
CA GLN A 241 0.41 -11.38 -31.22
C GLN A 241 1.24 -12.68 -31.29
N HIS A 242 2.52 -12.63 -30.89
CA HIS A 242 3.43 -13.76 -30.86
C HIS A 242 3.44 -14.54 -29.54
N GLY A 243 2.71 -14.06 -28.52
CA GLY A 243 2.58 -14.73 -27.23
C GLY A 243 1.64 -15.93 -27.31
N GLU A 244 1.98 -17.00 -26.57
CA GLU A 244 1.16 -18.19 -26.42
C GLU A 244 -0.05 -17.88 -25.53
N LYS A 245 -1.27 -18.21 -25.97
CA LYS A 245 -2.47 -18.03 -25.13
C LYS A 245 -2.33 -18.82 -23.83
N GLY A 246 -2.72 -18.21 -22.72
CA GLY A 246 -2.88 -18.95 -21.47
C GLY A 246 -4.04 -19.94 -21.61
N ASN A 247 -3.81 -21.20 -21.27
CA ASN A 247 -4.90 -22.12 -21.02
C ASN A 247 -5.54 -21.70 -19.70
N VAL A 248 -6.87 -21.49 -19.72
CA VAL A 248 -7.70 -21.25 -18.53
C VAL A 248 -7.91 -22.55 -17.78
#